data_AF-A0A7X3WW53-F1
#
_entry.id   AF-A0A7X3WW53-F1
#
_cell.length_a   1.000
_cell.length_b   1.000
_cell.length_c   1.000
_cell.angle_alpha   90.00
_cell.angle_beta   90.00
_cell.angle_gamma   90.00
#
_symmetry.space_group_name_H-M   'P 1'
#
loop_
_entity.id
_entity.type
_entity.pdbx_description
1 polymer ?
#
loop_
_entity_poly.entity_id
_entity_poly.type
_entity_poly.pdbx_seq_one_letter_code
_entity_poly.pdbx_strand_id
1 'polypeptide(L)'
;MSKYQTQPIKMAPYQIQTISLKELPSGSELIEFLRVEIPYGKTYGRIPFARVLYAFNGVEQKKAVPMDLDKGAFSDSSFENVFEDEELEKTFRKIAPEVFRNAAQQIVEAVSKAAALRQ
;
A
#
# COMPACT_ATOMS: atom_id res chain seq x y z
N MET A 1 5.90 -3.48 -39.39
CA MET A 1 5.33 -4.36 -38.36
C MET A 1 6.22 -4.29 -37.12
N SER A 2 5.82 -3.50 -36.10
CA SER A 2 6.63 -3.31 -34.90
C SER A 2 6.45 -4.49 -33.94
N LYS A 3 7.53 -5.22 -33.65
CA LYS A 3 7.57 -6.29 -32.65
C LYS A 3 8.08 -5.71 -31.34
N TYR A 4 7.19 -5.17 -30.51
CA TYR A 4 7.53 -4.95 -29.10
C TYR A 4 7.37 -6.28 -28.37
N GLN A 5 8.47 -7.02 -28.28
CA GLN A 5 8.61 -8.08 -27.28
C GLN A 5 8.52 -7.43 -25.91
N THR A 6 7.44 -7.70 -25.20
CA THR A 6 7.30 -7.39 -23.77
C THR A 6 8.39 -8.17 -23.04
N GLN A 7 9.52 -7.52 -22.75
CA GLN A 7 10.48 -8.09 -21.81
C GLN A 7 9.76 -8.24 -20.46
N PRO A 8 9.89 -9.37 -19.75
CA PRO A 8 9.38 -9.46 -18.39
C PRO A 8 10.04 -8.36 -17.57
N ILE A 9 9.24 -7.45 -17.03
CA ILE A 9 9.73 -6.38 -16.15
C ILE A 9 10.45 -7.08 -15.00
N LYS A 10 11.77 -6.97 -14.96
CA LYS A 10 12.59 -7.40 -13.83
C LYS A 10 12.24 -6.47 -12.67
N MET A 11 11.20 -6.81 -11.91
CA MET A 11 10.74 -6.02 -10.77
C MET A 11 11.94 -5.77 -9.86
N ALA A 12 12.22 -4.50 -9.58
CA ALA A 12 13.17 -4.14 -8.54
C ALA A 12 12.82 -4.92 -7.25
N PRO A 13 13.79 -5.38 -6.47
CA PRO A 13 13.48 -6.13 -5.25
C PRO A 13 12.63 -5.24 -4.32
N TYR A 14 11.46 -5.75 -3.93
CA TYR A 14 10.59 -5.09 -2.96
C TYR A 14 10.85 -5.69 -1.58
N GLN A 15 10.90 -4.85 -0.56
CA GLN A 15 10.65 -5.28 0.81
C GLN A 15 9.14 -5.33 1.02
N ILE A 16 8.62 -6.52 1.34
CA ILE A 16 7.20 -6.74 1.58
C ILE A 16 6.97 -6.83 3.08
N GLN A 17 6.03 -6.04 3.59
CA GLN A 17 5.55 -6.11 4.96
C GLN A 17 4.03 -6.23 4.94
N THR A 18 3.47 -7.29 5.52
CA THR A 18 2.03 -7.43 5.69
C THR A 18 1.63 -7.00 7.08
N ILE A 19 0.59 -6.17 7.16
CA ILE A 19 0.03 -5.65 8.40
C ILE A 19 -1.43 -6.10 8.44
N SER A 20 -1.78 -6.84 9.49
CA SER A 20 -3.17 -7.20 9.77
C SER A 20 -3.86 -6.01 10.42
N LEU A 21 -5.04 -5.63 9.91
CA LEU A 21 -5.82 -4.54 10.48
C LEU A 21 -6.82 -5.00 11.56
N LYS A 22 -6.73 -6.27 11.99
CA LYS A 22 -7.64 -6.86 13.00
C LYS A 22 -7.65 -6.13 14.34
N GLU A 23 -6.63 -5.31 14.62
CA GLU A 23 -6.49 -4.53 15.86
C GLU A 23 -6.79 -3.03 15.67
N LEU A 24 -7.19 -2.58 14.47
CA LEU A 24 -7.57 -1.18 14.21
C LEU A 24 -9.08 -0.95 14.40
N PRO A 25 -9.48 0.14 15.06
CA PRO A 25 -10.88 0.41 15.35
C PRO A 25 -11.67 0.79 14.08
N SER A 26 -12.94 0.35 14.06
CA SER A 26 -14.09 0.66 13.17
C SER A 26 -13.80 1.17 11.74
N GLY A 27 -14.26 0.40 10.75
CA GLY A 27 -14.04 0.63 9.30
C GLY A 27 -13.18 -0.47 8.64
N SER A 28 -12.48 -1.26 9.47
CA SER A 28 -11.66 -2.43 9.09
C SER A 28 -12.46 -3.67 8.69
N GLU A 29 -13.78 -3.70 8.93
CA GLU A 29 -14.64 -4.83 8.51
C GLU A 29 -14.64 -5.01 6.99
N LEU A 30 -14.44 -3.93 6.24
CA LEU A 30 -14.36 -3.94 4.78
C LEU A 30 -12.91 -3.94 4.28
N ILE A 31 -11.91 -3.63 5.11
CA ILE A 31 -10.49 -3.63 4.71
C ILE A 31 -9.71 -4.55 5.64
N GLU A 32 -9.38 -5.75 5.18
CA GLU A 32 -8.93 -6.84 6.05
C GLU A 32 -7.42 -6.80 6.37
N PHE A 33 -6.61 -6.39 5.40
CA PHE A 33 -5.16 -6.28 5.56
C PHE A 33 -4.58 -5.18 4.67
N LEU A 34 -3.38 -4.73 5.05
CA LEU A 34 -2.53 -3.88 4.22
C LEU A 34 -1.22 -4.62 3.92
N ARG A 35 -0.89 -4.76 2.64
CA ARG A 35 0.41 -5.24 2.17
C ARG A 35 1.22 -4.03 1.70
N VAL A 36 2.27 -3.72 2.44
CA VAL A 36 3.18 -2.60 2.19
C VAL A 36 4.36 -3.11 1.38
N GLU A 37 4.49 -2.62 0.16
CA GLU A 37 5.61 -2.91 -0.73
C GLU A 37 6.51 -1.69 -0.83
N ILE A 38 7.74 -1.82 -0.35
CA ILE A 38 8.74 -0.76 -0.38
C ILE A 38 9.73 -1.11 -1.49
N PRO A 39 9.83 -0.31 -2.56
CA PRO A 39 10.84 -0.50 -3.56
C PRO A 39 12.22 -0.30 -2.92
N TYR A 40 13.08 -1.31 -3.02
CA TYR A 40 14.42 -1.28 -2.46
C TYR A 40 15.45 -1.15 -3.57
N GLY A 41 16.13 -0.01 -3.63
CA GLY A 41 17.24 0.21 -4.56
C GLY A 41 18.57 -0.13 -3.88
N LYS A 42 19.30 -1.15 -4.35
CA LYS A 42 20.64 -1.48 -3.81
C LYS A 42 21.60 -0.28 -3.78
N THR A 43 21.41 0.69 -4.67
CA THR A 43 22.28 1.87 -4.85
C THR A 43 21.85 3.09 -4.03
N TYR A 44 20.57 3.21 -3.69
CA TYR A 44 19.98 4.44 -3.12
C TYR A 44 19.42 4.25 -1.71
N GLY A 45 19.44 3.02 -1.18
CA GLY A 45 18.87 2.70 0.12
C GLY A 45 17.33 2.64 0.11
N ARG A 46 16.72 2.89 1.27
CA ARG A 46 15.26 2.90 1.44
C ARG A 46 14.68 4.11 0.68
N ILE A 47 13.77 3.84 -0.25
CA ILE A 47 12.98 4.88 -0.90
C ILE A 47 11.88 5.31 0.09
N PRO A 48 11.63 6.62 0.29
CA PRO A 48 10.66 7.12 1.27
C PRO A 48 9.20 6.90 0.86
N PHE A 49 8.95 6.14 -0.21
CA PHE A 49 7.62 5.86 -0.73
C PHE A 49 7.33 4.36 -0.66
N ALA A 50 6.13 4.01 -0.22
CA ALA A 50 5.60 2.66 -0.27
C ALA A 50 4.35 2.58 -1.15
N ARG A 51 4.12 1.40 -1.70
CA ARG A 51 2.85 1.01 -2.30
C ARG A 51 2.07 0.20 -1.27
N VAL A 52 0.87 0.62 -0.92
CA VAL A 52 0.02 -0.09 0.03
C VAL A 52 -1.11 -0.76 -0.73
N LEU A 53 -1.00 -2.07 -0.88
CA LEU A 53 -2.05 -2.94 -1.40
C LEU A 53 -2.98 -3.34 -0.26
N TYR A 54 -4.22 -3.66 -0.59
CA TYR A 54 -5.25 -3.95 0.41
C TYR A 54 -6.26 -4.94 -0.14
N ALA A 55 -6.93 -5.65 0.77
CA ALA A 55 -8.14 -6.40 0.43
C ALA A 55 -9.36 -5.59 0.84
N PHE A 56 -10.31 -5.44 -0.07
CA PHE A 56 -11.60 -4.80 0.18
C PHE A 56 -12.71 -5.84 0.05
N ASN A 57 -13.43 -6.11 1.15
CA ASN A 57 -14.52 -7.07 1.23
C ASN A 57 -14.14 -8.46 0.65
N GLY A 58 -13.03 -9.04 1.12
CA GLY A 58 -12.50 -10.33 0.67
C GLY A 58 -11.72 -10.30 -0.64
N VAL A 59 -11.68 -9.17 -1.34
CA VAL A 59 -11.06 -9.07 -2.67
C VAL A 59 -9.76 -8.27 -2.62
N GLU A 60 -8.64 -8.92 -2.95
CA GLU A 60 -7.36 -8.23 -3.15
C GLU A 60 -7.43 -7.24 -4.31
N GLN A 61 -7.08 -5.99 -4.04
CA GLN A 61 -7.07 -4.95 -5.04
C GLN A 61 -5.75 -4.93 -5.80
N LYS A 62 -5.83 -4.75 -7.13
CA LYS A 62 -4.66 -4.68 -8.02
C LYS A 62 -3.96 -3.33 -7.96
N LYS A 63 -4.72 -2.27 -7.66
CA LYS A 63 -4.20 -0.91 -7.52
C LYS A 63 -3.74 -0.68 -6.09
N ALA A 64 -2.61 -0.01 -5.94
CA ALA A 64 -2.01 0.30 -4.64
C ALA A 64 -2.20 1.78 -4.31
N VAL A 65 -2.37 2.07 -3.02
CA VAL A 65 -2.42 3.43 -2.48
C VAL A 65 -0.98 3.86 -2.14
N PRO A 66 -0.42 4.91 -2.76
CA PRO A 66 0.91 5.40 -2.40
C PRO A 66 0.95 6.03 -1.01
N MET A 67 2.03 5.76 -0.28
CA MET A 67 2.31 6.32 1.04
C MET A 67 3.68 6.96 1.08
N ASP A 68 3.77 8.16 1.65
CA ASP A 68 5.02 8.79 2.08
C ASP A 68 5.36 8.28 3.48
N LEU A 69 6.39 7.44 3.56
CA LEU A 69 6.81 6.77 4.78
C LEU A 69 7.53 7.70 5.75
N ASP A 70 8.15 8.79 5.27
CA ASP A 70 8.84 9.76 6.12
C ASP A 70 7.83 10.66 6.82
N LYS A 71 6.74 10.97 6.14
CA LYS A 71 5.62 11.74 6.70
C LYS A 71 4.59 10.89 7.41
N GLY A 72 4.64 9.56 7.23
CA GLY A 72 3.60 8.66 7.73
C GLY A 72 2.23 9.00 7.17
N ALA A 73 2.12 9.34 5.89
CA ALA A 73 0.92 9.92 5.32
C ALA A 73 0.59 9.39 3.91
N PHE A 74 -0.71 9.34 3.61
CA PHE A 74 -1.26 9.08 2.28
C PHE A 74 -1.68 10.41 1.66
N SER A 75 -1.49 10.59 0.35
CA SER A 75 -2.09 11.73 -0.37
C SER A 75 -3.60 11.52 -0.49
N ASP A 76 -4.40 12.59 -0.38
CA ASP A 76 -5.86 12.49 -0.55
C ASP A 76 -6.25 12.00 -1.96
N SER A 77 -5.44 12.33 -2.98
CA SER A 77 -5.62 11.83 -4.35
C SER A 77 -5.33 10.34 -4.53
N SER A 78 -4.76 9.68 -3.51
CA SER A 78 -4.37 8.26 -3.57
C SER A 78 -5.56 7.31 -3.62
N PHE A 79 -6.74 7.79 -3.24
CA PHE A 79 -7.98 7.00 -3.16
C PHE A 79 -8.88 7.16 -4.40
N GLU A 80 -8.39 7.82 -5.45
CA GLU A 80 -9.13 8.04 -6.69
C GLU A 80 -8.83 6.97 -7.74
N ASN A 81 -9.86 6.56 -8.48
CA ASN A 81 -9.79 5.60 -9.58
C ASN A 81 -9.16 4.26 -9.16
N VAL A 82 -9.40 3.82 -7.93
CA VAL A 82 -8.81 2.58 -7.38
C VAL A 82 -9.65 1.34 -7.74
N PHE A 83 -10.92 1.54 -8.10
CA PHE A 83 -11.83 0.51 -8.58
C PHE A 83 -12.26 0.80 -10.02
N GLU A 84 -12.75 -0.23 -10.72
CA GLU A 84 -13.46 -0.08 -12.01
C GLU A 84 -14.98 0.13 -11.79
N ASP A 85 -15.49 -0.30 -10.63
CA ASP A 85 -16.88 -0.14 -10.22
C ASP A 85 -17.06 1.16 -9.42
N GLU A 86 -17.94 2.03 -9.91
CA GLU A 86 -18.17 3.38 -9.34
C GLU A 86 -18.81 3.35 -7.95
N GLU A 87 -19.66 2.37 -7.64
CA GLU A 87 -20.36 2.29 -6.35
C GLU A 87 -19.44 1.73 -5.26
N LEU A 88 -18.61 0.74 -5.61
CA LEU A 88 -17.50 0.30 -4.76
C LEU A 88 -16.50 1.43 -4.54
N GLU A 89 -16.19 2.20 -5.58
CA GLU A 89 -15.28 3.35 -5.46
C GLU A 89 -15.83 4.42 -4.51
N LYS A 90 -17.11 4.79 -4.63
CA LYS A 90 -17.74 5.75 -3.72
C LYS A 90 -17.71 5.28 -2.27
N THR A 91 -17.97 3.99 -2.04
CA THR A 91 -17.95 3.40 -0.70
C THR A 91 -16.54 3.41 -0.13
N PHE A 92 -15.56 2.97 -0.92
CA PHE A 92 -14.16 2.98 -0.53
C PHE A 92 -13.67 4.40 -0.23
N ARG A 93 -13.95 5.38 -1.09
CA ARG A 93 -13.53 6.79 -0.89
C ARG A 93 -14.04 7.38 0.42
N LYS A 94 -15.19 6.93 0.94
CA LYS A 94 -15.74 7.40 2.21
C LYS A 94 -14.97 6.86 3.42
N ILE A 95 -14.51 5.60 3.37
CA ILE A 95 -13.92 4.93 4.54
C ILE A 95 -12.39 4.87 4.49
N ALA A 96 -11.81 4.78 3.30
CA ALA A 96 -10.39 4.53 3.12
C ALA A 96 -9.49 5.61 3.71
N PRO A 97 -9.78 6.93 3.57
CA PRO A 97 -8.93 7.96 4.15
C PRO A 97 -8.73 7.80 5.66
N GLU A 98 -9.80 7.44 6.39
CA GLU A 98 -9.74 7.25 7.83
C GLU A 98 -9.00 5.95 8.20
N VAL A 99 -9.36 4.83 7.58
CA VAL A 99 -8.72 3.52 7.85
C VAL A 99 -7.22 3.56 7.58
N PHE A 100 -6.82 4.10 6.43
CA PHE A 100 -5.41 4.20 6.06
C PHE A 100 -4.65 5.18 6.96
N ARG A 101 -5.26 6.31 7.34
CA ARG A 101 -4.67 7.25 8.29
C ARG A 101 -4.44 6.61 9.67
N ASN A 102 -5.40 5.84 10.16
CA ASN A 102 -5.27 5.13 11.44
C ASN A 102 -4.19 4.04 11.37
N ALA A 103 -4.02 3.39 10.22
CA ALA A 103 -2.97 2.39 9.99
C ALA A 103 -1.58 3.01 9.74
N ALA A 104 -1.48 4.29 9.40
CA ALA A 104 -0.25 4.90 8.91
C ALA A 104 0.92 4.78 9.89
N GLN A 105 0.67 5.04 11.18
CA GLN A 105 1.70 4.93 12.19
C GLN A 105 2.19 3.48 12.35
N GLN A 106 1.28 2.50 12.36
CA GLN A 106 1.63 1.09 12.44
C GLN A 106 2.46 0.64 11.24
N ILE A 107 2.16 1.17 10.05
CA ILE A 107 2.97 0.96 8.84
C ILE A 107 4.39 1.47 9.05
N VAL A 108 4.56 2.72 9.46
CA VAL A 108 5.89 3.32 9.67
C VAL A 108 6.70 2.53 10.70
N GLU A 109 6.08 2.12 11.81
CA GLU A 109 6.73 1.34 12.85
C GLU A 109 7.15 -0.06 12.36
N ALA A 110 6.26 -0.77 11.65
CA ALA A 110 6.56 -2.09 11.11
C ALA A 110 7.72 -2.03 10.11
N VAL A 111 7.73 -1.02 9.24
CA VAL A 111 8.80 -0.78 8.28
C VAL A 111 10.13 -0.48 8.98
N SER A 112 10.11 0.39 10.00
CA SER A 112 11.32 0.78 10.74
C SER A 112 11.91 -0.40 11.52
N LYS A 113 11.08 -1.21 12.17
CA LYS A 113 11.50 -2.46 12.84
C LYS A 113 12.15 -3.44 11.86
N ALA A 114 11.55 -3.64 10.69
CA ALA A 114 12.07 -4.53 9.67
C ALA A 114 13.41 -4.04 9.07
N ALA A 115 13.65 -2.73 9.03
CA ALA A 115 14.92 -2.15 8.62
C ALA A 115 16.02 -2.34 9.68
N ALA A 116 15.69 -2.19 10.97
CA ALA A 116 16.64 -2.36 12.08
C ALA A 116 17.13 -3.81 12.24
N LEU A 117 16.30 -4.81 11.98
CA LEU A 117 16.66 -6.23 12.05
C LEU A 117 17.69 -6.69 10.99
N ARG A 118 18.08 -5.81 10.06
CA ARG A 118 19.01 -6.11 8.96
C ARG A 118 20.38 -5.45 9.13
N GLN A 119 20.58 -4.64 10.17
CA GLN A 119 21.85 -4.03 10.56
C GLN A 119 22.58 -4.92 11.56
#